data_AF-A0A537UWA8-F1
#
_entry.id   AF-A0A537UWA8-F1
#
_cell.length_a   1.000
_cell.length_b   1.000
_cell.length_c   1.000
_cell.angle_alpha   90.00
_cell.angle_beta   90.00
_cell.angle_gamma   90.00
#
_symmetry.space_group_name_H-M   'P 1'
#
loop_
_entity.id
_entity.type
_entity.pdbx_description
1 polymer ?
#
loop_
_entity_poly.entity_id
_entity_poly.type
_entity_poly.pdbx_seq_one_letter_code
_entity_poly.pdbx_strand_id
1 'polypeptide(L)' 'MCRELFPVTNRFCRGHRLRFEISSSHFPLFDVNPNSGESAGSWQHPCIANNRVFVDMGRQSHGPAIACRDAGRAAG' A
#
# COMPACT_ATOMS: atom_id res chain seq x y z
N MET A 1 11.27 -0.33 0.44
CA MET A 1 10.75 0.11 1.75
C MET A 1 9.59 -0.81 2.12
N CYS A 2 9.60 -1.40 3.32
CA CYS A 2 8.50 -2.20 3.83
C CYS A 2 7.65 -1.32 4.76
N ARG A 3 6.33 -1.29 4.56
CA ARG A 3 5.37 -0.59 5.43
C ARG A 3 4.46 -1.64 6.01
N GLU A 4 4.40 -1.71 7.33
CA GLU A 4 3.49 -2.61 8.01
C GLU A 4 2.05 -2.08 7.86
N LEU A 5 1.14 -2.99 7.51
CA LEU A 5 -0.28 -2.68 7.40
C LEU A 5 -0.96 -3.04 8.72
N PHE A 6 -1.96 -2.25 9.11
CA PHE A 6 -2.80 -2.63 10.24
C PHE A 6 -3.45 -4.01 10.00
N PRO A 7 -3.50 -4.87 11.02
CA PRO A 7 -4.09 -6.19 10.86
C PRO A 7 -5.58 -6.06 10.57
N VAL A 8 -6.04 -6.80 9.56
CA VAL A 8 -7.46 -6.89 9.20
C VAL A 8 -7.83 -8.35 8.94
N THR A 9 -9.06 -8.72 9.31
CA THR A 9 -9.62 -10.05 9.01
C THR A 9 -10.83 -9.87 8.10
N ASN A 10 -10.62 -10.06 6.81
CA ASN A 10 -11.67 -9.96 5.79
C ASN A 10 -11.79 -11.27 5.00
N ARG A 11 -13.03 -11.73 4.77
CA ARG A 11 -13.33 -12.83 3.85
C ARG A 11 -13.67 -12.26 2.48
N PHE A 12 -12.86 -12.56 1.48
CA PHE A 12 -13.13 -12.19 0.09
C PHE A 12 -13.91 -13.34 -0.58
N CYS A 13 -15.17 -13.07 -0.94
CA CYS A 13 -16.05 -14.05 -1.57
C CYS A 13 -15.89 -14.04 -3.08
N ARG A 14 -16.46 -15.06 -3.74
CA ARG A 14 -16.51 -15.14 -5.20
C ARG A 14 -17.15 -13.86 -5.78
N GLY A 15 -16.46 -13.25 -6.73
CA GLY A 15 -16.88 -11.98 -7.36
C GLY A 15 -16.27 -10.73 -6.70
N HIS A 16 -15.70 -10.83 -5.49
CA HIS A 16 -14.95 -9.73 -4.90
C HIS A 16 -13.59 -9.57 -5.59
N ARG A 17 -13.02 -8.37 -5.49
CA ARG A 17 -11.68 -8.07 -5.99
C ARG A 17 -10.83 -7.48 -4.88
N LEU A 18 -9.56 -7.85 -4.88
CA LEU A 18 -8.54 -7.18 -4.10
C LEU A 18 -8.06 -5.96 -4.87
N ARG A 19 -7.92 -4.82 -4.19
CA ARG A 19 -7.39 -3.58 -4.74
C ARG A 19 -6.39 -3.02 -3.74
N PHE A 20 -5.20 -2.70 -4.23
CA PHE A 20 -4.21 -1.92 -3.49
C PHE A 20 -4.16 -0.52 -4.07
N GLU A 21 -4.18 0.49 -3.19
CA GLU A 21 -3.94 1.87 -3.57
C GLU A 21 -2.60 2.31 -3.01
N ILE A 22 -1.78 2.89 -3.88
CA ILE A 22 -0.44 3.35 -3.55
C ILE A 22 -0.39 4.84 -3.82
N SER A 23 -0.06 5.61 -2.79
CA SER A 23 0.10 7.05 -2.83
C SER A 23 1.30 7.46 -1.98
N SER A 24 1.94 8.58 -2.32
CA SER A 24 3.01 9.20 -1.53
C SER A 24 2.48 10.19 -0.48
N SER A 25 1.15 10.35 -0.36
CA SER A 25 0.50 11.24 0.60
C SER A 25 -0.83 10.68 1.11
N HIS A 26 -1.18 11.02 2.35
CA HIS A 26 -2.50 10.74 2.95
C HIS A 26 -2.82 11.84 3.98
N PHE A 27 -2.99 13.06 3.49
CA PHE A 27 -3.40 14.21 4.29
C PHE A 27 -4.93 14.17 4.52
N PRO A 28 -5.46 14.53 5.70
CA PRO A 28 -4.78 15.13 6.85
C PRO A 28 -4.24 14.13 7.88
N LEU A 29 -4.38 12.82 7.66
CA LEU A 29 -3.95 11.80 8.62
C LEU A 29 -2.43 11.84 8.87
N PHE A 30 -1.65 12.10 7.82
CA PHE A 30 -0.21 12.34 7.91
C PHE A 30 0.14 13.68 7.28
N ASP A 31 1.08 14.39 7.92
CA ASP A 31 1.66 15.61 7.37
C ASP A 31 2.31 15.35 6.00
N VAL A 32 2.26 16.38 5.15
CA VAL A 32 2.84 16.31 3.81
C VAL A 32 4.36 16.17 3.89
N ASN A 33 4.91 15.20 3.17
CA ASN A 33 6.35 15.15 2.90
C ASN A 33 6.68 16.19 1.80
N PRO A 34 7.51 17.21 2.09
CA PRO A 34 7.85 18.26 1.12
C PRO A 34 8.74 17.76 -0.04
N ASN A 35 9.32 16.56 0.07
CA ASN A 35 10.23 15.95 -0.91
C ASN A 35 11.49 16.78 -1.26
N SER A 36 11.83 17.77 -0.44
CA SER A 36 13.00 18.64 -0.62
C SER A 36 14.25 18.15 0.12
N GLY A 37 14.08 17.20 1.04
CA GLY A 37 15.14 16.77 1.96
C GLY A 37 15.37 17.73 3.13
N GLU A 38 14.66 18.84 3.19
CA GLU A 38 14.64 19.72 4.37
C GLU A 38 14.08 19.00 5.60
N SER A 39 14.44 19.51 6.78
CA SER A 39 13.97 18.97 8.06
C SER A 39 12.44 18.97 8.16
N ALA A 40 11.89 17.89 8.71
CA ALA A 40 10.45 17.78 8.95
C ALA A 40 9.97 18.91 9.89
N GLY A 41 8.81 19.51 9.56
CA GLY A 41 8.20 20.58 10.36
C GLY A 41 8.80 21.98 10.15
N SER A 42 9.89 22.13 9.40
CA SER A 42 10.52 23.45 9.12
C SER A 42 10.91 23.64 7.66
N TRP A 43 10.26 22.91 6.75
CA TRP A 43 10.50 23.02 5.31
C TRP A 43 9.90 24.31 4.75
N GLN A 44 10.57 24.90 3.75
CA GLN A 44 10.09 26.11 3.05
C GLN A 44 9.97 25.92 1.55
N HIS A 45 10.66 24.92 0.99
CA HIS A 45 10.84 24.78 -0.45
C HIS A 45 10.39 23.39 -0.92
N PRO A 46 9.07 23.12 -0.95
CA PRO A 46 8.59 21.82 -1.39
C PRO A 46 8.96 21.55 -2.86
N CYS A 47 9.25 20.29 -3.16
CA CYS A 47 9.65 19.82 -4.48
C CYS A 47 8.62 18.81 -5.02
N ILE A 48 8.33 18.85 -6.32
CA ILE A 48 7.50 17.83 -6.97
C ILE A 48 8.32 16.54 -7.13
N ALA A 49 7.83 15.45 -6.53
CA ALA A 49 8.45 14.14 -6.67
C ALA A 49 7.87 13.35 -7.86
N ASN A 50 8.75 12.75 -8.66
CA ASN A 50 8.37 11.76 -9.66
C ASN A 50 8.51 10.36 -9.06
N ASN A 51 7.47 9.91 -8.34
CA ASN A 51 7.48 8.60 -7.71
C ASN A 51 7.28 7.47 -8.74
N ARG A 52 7.91 6.31 -8.50
CA ARG A 52 7.78 5.11 -9.34
C ARG A 52 7.54 3.89 -8.46
N VAL A 53 6.59 3.05 -8.87
CA VAL A 53 6.37 1.73 -8.27
C VAL A 53 6.95 0.69 -9.22
N PHE A 54 7.84 -0.16 -8.72
CA PHE A 54 8.40 -1.26 -9.49
C PHE A 54 7.61 -2.53 -9.23
N VAL A 55 7.13 -3.15 -10.31
CA VAL A 55 6.38 -4.43 -10.29
C VAL A 55 6.97 -5.41 -11.30
N ASP A 56 8.15 -5.11 -11.82
CA ASP A 56 8.90 -5.99 -12.73
C ASP A 56 9.55 -7.15 -11.95
N MET A 57 9.92 -8.21 -12.68
CA MET A 57 10.50 -9.43 -12.13
C MET A 57 11.81 -9.19 -11.35
N GLY A 58 12.57 -8.13 -11.66
CA GLY A 58 13.82 -7.82 -10.99
C GLY A 58 13.65 -6.98 -9.71
N ARG A 59 12.50 -6.30 -9.55
CA ARG A 59 12.21 -5.38 -8.43
C ARG A 59 10.75 -5.47 -8.02
N GLN A 60 10.31 -6.65 -7.61
CA GLN A 60 8.91 -6.93 -7.40
C GLN A 60 8.40 -6.36 -6.07
N SER A 61 7.58 -5.29 -6.14
CA SER A 61 6.78 -4.85 -5.00
C SER A 61 5.61 -5.82 -4.79
N HIS A 62 5.37 -6.25 -3.55
CA HIS A 62 4.28 -7.16 -3.21
C HIS A 62 3.57 -6.71 -1.93
N GLY A 63 2.32 -7.15 -1.76
CA GLY A 63 1.54 -6.96 -0.53
C GLY A 63 1.72 -8.11 0.46
N PRO A 64 0.97 -8.11 1.58
CA PRO A 64 0.90 -9.26 2.47
C PRO A 64 0.26 -10.47 1.78
N ALA A 65 0.65 -11.68 2.18
CA ALA A 65 0.01 -12.90 1.72
C ALA A 65 -1.44 -12.96 2.23
N ILE A 66 -2.38 -13.23 1.32
CA ILE A 66 -3.79 -13.42 1.65
C ILE A 66 -4.09 -14.91 1.53
N ALA A 67 -4.39 -15.56 2.64
CA ALA A 67 -4.70 -16.98 2.65
C ALA A 67 -6.04 -17.24 1.95
N CYS A 68 -6.00 -17.94 0.81
CA CYS A 68 -7.19 -18.52 0.20
C CYS A 68 -7.40 -19.90 0.82
N ARG A 69 -8.41 -20.03 1.68
CA ARG A 69 -8.94 -21.35 2.02
C ARG A 69 -10.03 -21.64 1.01
N ASP A 70 -9.89 -22.74 0.28
CA ASP A 70 -10.97 -23.25 -0.56
C ASP A 70 -12.24 -23.31 0.30
N ALA A 71 -13.23 -22.50 -0.05
CA ALA A 71 -14.55 -22.60 0.54
C ALA A 71 -15.04 -24.01 0.18
N GLY A 72 -14.99 -24.92 1.15
CA GLY A 72 -15.09 -26.36 0.90
C GLY A 72 -16.23 -26.74 -0.04
N ARG A 73 -15.98 -27.79 -0.83
CA ARG A 73 -17.02 -28.66 -1.36
C ARG A 73 -17.92 -29.03 -0.17
N ALA A 74 -19.10 -28.43 -0.09
CA ALA A 74 -20.14 -28.90 0.82
C ALA A 74 -20.46 -30.32 0.36
N ALA A 75 -20.03 -31.31 1.15
CA ALA A 75 -20.48 -32.67 1.00
C ALA A 75 -21.98 -32.68 1.31
N GLY A 76 -22.79 -32.88 0.27
CA GLY A 76 -24.15 -33.38 0.37
C GLY A 76 -24.16 -34.85 -0.01
#